data_AF-A0A4Z1H3D4-F1
#
_entry.id   AF-A0A4Z1H3D4-F1
#
_cell.length_a   1.000
_cell.length_b   1.000
_cell.length_c   1.000
_cell.angle_alpha   90.00
_cell.angle_beta   90.00
_cell.angle_gamma   90.00
#
_symmetry.space_group_name_H-M   'P 1'
#
loop_
_entity.id
_entity.type
_entity.pdbx_description
1 polymer ?
#
loop_
_entity_poly.entity_id
_entity_poly.type
_entity_poly.pdbx_seq_one_letter_code
_entity_poly.pdbx_strand_id
1 'polypeptide(L)'
;MTGEQPISTFEYESLDLDKPTAIRIFILSGGSGDSPIKSSILHMELKDPSNTIKYEALSYEWKEASNDDPIILVNDCKFRIRKNLYDALIQLRFVDKDRYMWIDALCINQSNHLERNRQVHIMQTIYKRARRVILWLGPAQDDSDLAIEILKIMESTRVGERQISESQDRNRKDWRAALLALCQRSYWHRVWMMQEICLGREYLVCCGSKSISGNTFDEALKKLARSRDHGDAWNDTVRETLAVRHITMFRYWAQRGQLFRLGQCMDICLDSFIATEPRDFVYGIRGLVSDCGNDELVPDYQKSLKDVFFGAVPILKRSSNSSVQVISKLAKKLDLTGDEDVQLCLLRMRDHNNESDKVQRTTENEYPGGMRKRLQRRNRGSTGNGKGGKGDYDWQLDIDEPPFPDL
;
A
#
# COMPACT_ATOMS: atom_id res chain seq x y z
N MET A 1 34.19 -36.61 24.18
CA MET A 1 33.18 -35.66 24.68
C MET A 1 33.47 -34.31 24.03
N THR A 2 32.87 -34.06 22.86
CA THR A 2 32.95 -32.75 22.21
C THR A 2 31.96 -31.84 22.91
N GLY A 3 32.46 -30.95 23.78
CA GLY A 3 31.63 -29.92 24.39
C GLY A 3 31.15 -28.97 23.30
N GLU A 4 29.90 -29.12 22.86
CA GLU A 4 29.25 -28.10 22.04
C GLU A 4 29.23 -26.82 22.86
N GLN A 5 29.99 -25.81 22.42
CA GLN A 5 29.90 -24.49 23.03
C GLN A 5 28.45 -23.99 22.92
N PRO A 6 27.92 -23.34 23.96
CA PRO A 6 26.56 -22.83 23.93
C PRO A 6 26.43 -21.81 22.81
N ILE A 7 25.56 -22.10 21.84
CA ILE A 7 25.26 -21.18 20.73
C ILE A 7 24.74 -19.86 21.32
N SER A 8 25.43 -18.76 21.02
CA SER A 8 25.10 -17.40 21.47
C SER A 8 23.81 -16.87 20.83
N THR A 9 23.21 -15.88 21.48
CA THR A 9 22.10 -15.11 20.90
C THR A 9 22.66 -14.12 19.88
N PHE A 10 21.94 -13.91 18.77
CA PHE A 10 22.34 -12.96 17.75
C PHE A 10 22.26 -11.51 18.26
N GLU A 11 23.29 -10.72 17.96
CA GLU A 11 23.34 -9.29 18.24
C GLU A 11 23.58 -8.51 16.95
N TYR A 12 22.91 -7.37 16.82
CA TYR A 12 23.06 -6.52 15.63
C TYR A 12 24.34 -5.70 15.69
N GLU A 13 25.20 -5.87 14.69
CA GLU A 13 26.22 -4.88 14.37
C GLU A 13 25.56 -3.60 13.87
N SER A 14 25.96 -2.44 14.41
CA SER A 14 25.31 -1.16 14.07
C SER A 14 25.51 -0.79 12.59
N LEU A 15 24.44 -0.28 11.97
CA LEU A 15 24.56 0.31 10.63
C LEU A 15 25.37 1.60 10.70
N ASP A 16 26.23 1.79 9.71
CA ASP A 16 27.03 3.00 9.56
C ASP A 16 26.14 4.25 9.52
N LEU A 17 26.37 5.17 10.45
CA LEU A 17 25.59 6.39 10.60
C LEU A 17 25.85 7.39 9.47
N ASP A 18 27.04 7.35 8.86
CA ASP A 18 27.45 8.27 7.80
C ASP A 18 26.89 7.88 6.42
N LYS A 19 26.39 6.65 6.28
CA LYS A 19 25.85 6.12 5.01
C LYS A 19 24.33 6.08 5.02
N PRO A 20 23.59 7.19 4.81
CA PRO A 20 22.16 7.31 5.13
C PRO A 20 21.26 6.22 4.52
N THR A 21 21.72 5.55 3.46
CA THR A 21 21.01 4.45 2.79
C THR A 21 21.57 3.05 3.03
N ALA A 22 22.37 2.88 4.09
CA ALA A 22 22.84 1.59 4.58
C ALA A 22 21.66 0.74 5.07
N ILE A 23 21.69 -0.54 4.68
CA ILE A 23 20.69 -1.55 5.03
C ILE A 23 21.38 -2.88 5.30
N ARG A 24 20.63 -3.80 5.93
CA ARG A 24 21.01 -5.21 6.02
C ARG A 24 20.22 -6.03 5.01
N ILE A 25 20.86 -7.06 4.45
CA ILE A 25 20.23 -8.09 3.63
C ILE A 25 20.35 -9.42 4.38
N PHE A 26 19.22 -10.06 4.58
CA PHE A 26 19.11 -11.41 5.11
C PHE A 26 19.36 -12.42 4.00
N ILE A 27 20.43 -13.20 4.13
CA ILE A 27 20.77 -14.28 3.22
C ILE A 27 20.21 -15.56 3.81
N LEU A 28 19.08 -16.01 3.28
CA LEU A 28 18.45 -17.27 3.66
C LEU A 28 19.19 -18.42 2.97
N SER A 29 19.84 -19.29 3.74
CA SER A 29 20.56 -20.41 3.17
C SER A 29 19.64 -21.44 2.53
N GLY A 30 20.11 -22.09 1.47
CA GLY A 30 19.38 -23.19 0.84
C GLY A 30 19.12 -24.36 1.82
N GLY A 31 18.01 -25.08 1.63
CA GLY A 31 17.67 -26.25 2.45
C GLY A 31 16.30 -26.83 2.14
N SER A 32 16.09 -28.08 2.55
CA SER A 32 14.84 -28.84 2.32
C SER A 32 14.36 -29.57 3.56
N GLY A 33 13.08 -29.94 3.58
CA GLY A 33 12.46 -30.70 4.67
C GLY A 33 12.66 -30.01 6.03
N ASP A 34 12.98 -30.82 7.04
CA ASP A 34 13.14 -30.38 8.44
C ASP A 34 14.52 -29.80 8.74
N SER A 35 15.35 -29.54 7.71
CA SER A 35 16.64 -28.88 7.92
C SER A 35 16.44 -27.50 8.59
N PRO A 36 17.17 -27.22 9.69
CA PRO A 36 17.06 -25.94 10.38
C PRO A 36 17.28 -24.76 9.44
N ILE A 37 16.58 -23.64 9.69
CA ILE A 37 16.81 -22.41 8.94
C ILE A 37 18.13 -21.81 9.39
N LYS A 38 19.11 -21.82 8.48
CA LYS A 38 20.36 -21.09 8.60
C LYS A 38 20.35 -19.87 7.70
N SER A 39 21.06 -18.84 8.14
CA SER A 39 21.12 -17.58 7.44
C SER A 39 22.32 -16.76 7.86
N SER A 40 22.63 -15.75 7.06
CA SER A 40 23.61 -14.73 7.39
C SER A 40 23.08 -13.34 7.09
N ILE A 41 23.73 -12.33 7.66
CA ILE A 41 23.39 -10.92 7.48
C ILE A 41 24.52 -10.23 6.74
N LEU A 42 24.17 -9.51 5.68
CA LEU A 42 25.10 -8.72 4.89
C LEU A 42 24.76 -7.24 4.98
N HIS A 43 25.76 -6.40 5.27
CA HIS A 43 25.60 -4.94 5.25
C HIS A 43 25.90 -4.39 3.87
N MET A 44 25.05 -3.50 3.37
CA MET A 44 25.28 -2.82 2.10
C MET A 44 24.63 -1.44 2.07
N GLU A 45 25.10 -0.57 1.17
CA GLU A 45 24.48 0.72 0.91
C GLU A 45 23.69 0.69 -0.40
N LEU A 46 22.45 1.19 -0.38
CA LEU A 46 21.57 1.17 -1.55
C LEU A 46 22.06 2.05 -2.70
N LYS A 47 22.68 3.18 -2.38
CA LYS A 47 23.16 4.16 -3.36
C LYS A 47 24.57 3.89 -3.87
N ASP A 48 25.29 2.94 -3.29
CA ASP A 48 26.63 2.58 -3.74
C ASP A 48 26.57 2.01 -5.18
N PRO A 49 27.19 2.68 -6.16
CA PRO A 49 27.17 2.23 -7.56
C PRO A 49 27.95 0.93 -7.79
N SER A 50 28.85 0.55 -6.88
CA SER A 50 29.56 -0.74 -6.93
C SER A 50 28.68 -1.91 -6.49
N ASN A 51 27.55 -1.62 -5.83
CA ASN A 51 26.66 -2.63 -5.31
C ASN A 51 25.82 -3.28 -6.42
N THR A 52 26.13 -4.55 -6.70
CA THR A 52 25.45 -5.35 -7.73
C THR A 52 24.42 -6.33 -7.15
N ILE A 53 24.24 -6.35 -5.83
CA ILE A 53 23.42 -7.32 -5.13
C ILE A 53 21.94 -7.07 -5.42
N LYS A 54 21.28 -8.09 -5.96
CA LYS A 54 19.83 -8.10 -6.18
C LYS A 54 19.17 -8.86 -5.05
N TYR A 55 18.31 -8.17 -4.31
CA TYR A 55 17.52 -8.76 -3.23
C TYR A 55 16.01 -8.73 -3.54
N GLU A 56 15.25 -9.60 -2.90
CA GLU A 56 13.78 -9.54 -2.85
C GLU A 56 13.35 -8.91 -1.52
N ALA A 57 12.24 -8.18 -1.48
CA ALA A 57 11.70 -7.71 -0.20
C ALA A 57 10.53 -8.61 0.21
N LEU A 58 10.47 -9.03 1.48
CA LEU A 58 9.34 -9.78 2.01
C LEU A 58 8.34 -8.83 2.63
N SER A 59 7.10 -8.90 2.16
CA SER A 59 5.95 -8.35 2.86
C SER A 59 5.13 -9.48 3.47
N TYR A 60 4.89 -9.38 4.77
CA TYR A 60 4.09 -10.34 5.51
C TYR A 60 3.44 -9.64 6.72
N GLU A 61 2.35 -10.21 7.22
CA GLU A 61 1.67 -9.67 8.40
C GLU A 61 2.53 -9.78 9.65
N TRP A 62 2.56 -8.76 10.51
CA TRP A 62 3.16 -8.89 11.84
C TRP A 62 2.15 -9.52 12.78
N LYS A 63 2.55 -10.62 13.44
CA LYS A 63 1.73 -11.29 14.46
C LYS A 63 2.30 -11.07 15.86
N GLU A 64 1.42 -11.25 16.84
CA GLU A 64 1.76 -11.15 18.27
C GLU A 64 2.80 -12.19 18.68
N ALA A 65 3.47 -11.89 19.81
CA ALA A 65 4.45 -12.78 20.38
C ALA A 65 3.82 -14.05 20.92
N SER A 66 4.51 -15.18 20.72
CA SER A 66 4.19 -16.44 21.38
C SER A 66 5.41 -16.99 22.11
N ASN A 67 5.17 -17.70 23.21
CA ASN A 67 6.21 -18.46 23.91
C ASN A 67 6.76 -19.60 23.03
N ASP A 68 5.96 -20.06 22.07
CA ASP A 68 6.32 -21.12 21.11
C ASP A 68 6.92 -20.56 19.81
N ASP A 69 7.34 -19.28 19.81
CA ASP A 69 7.98 -18.67 18.65
C ASP A 69 9.30 -19.38 18.31
N PRO A 70 9.48 -19.83 17.05
CA PRO A 70 10.62 -20.64 16.64
C PRO A 70 11.94 -19.86 16.62
N ILE A 71 13.04 -20.62 16.69
CA ILE A 71 14.40 -20.10 16.64
C ILE A 71 15.04 -20.51 15.31
N ILE A 72 15.69 -19.56 14.66
CA ILE A 72 16.55 -19.76 13.48
C ILE A 72 18.01 -19.46 13.84
N LEU A 73 18.94 -19.82 12.96
CA LEU A 73 20.35 -19.47 13.08
C LEU A 73 20.69 -18.33 12.12
N VAL A 74 21.19 -17.22 12.66
CA VAL A 74 21.67 -16.04 11.92
C VAL A 74 23.13 -15.80 12.30
N ASN A 75 24.05 -15.86 11.34
CA ASN A 75 25.50 -15.85 11.60
C ASN A 75 25.88 -16.86 12.71
N ASP A 76 25.34 -18.08 12.60
CA ASP A 76 25.47 -19.18 13.58
C ASP A 76 24.98 -18.88 15.01
N CYS A 77 24.29 -17.75 15.22
CA CYS A 77 23.70 -17.37 16.50
C CYS A 77 22.19 -17.59 16.51
N LYS A 78 21.61 -17.89 17.68
CA LYS A 78 20.17 -18.07 17.85
C LYS A 78 19.43 -16.74 17.69
N PHE A 79 18.40 -16.73 16.86
CA PHE A 79 17.47 -15.61 16.70
C PHE A 79 16.03 -16.12 16.76
N ARG A 80 15.21 -15.57 17.66
CA ARG A 80 13.79 -15.93 17.77
C ARG A 80 12.95 -15.10 16.81
N ILE A 81 12.13 -15.76 15.99
CA ILE A 81 11.21 -15.10 15.04
C ILE A 81 9.77 -15.54 15.28
N ARG A 82 8.82 -14.73 14.82
CA ARG A 82 7.40 -15.09 14.85
C ARG A 82 7.13 -16.32 13.99
N LYS A 83 6.22 -17.19 14.44
CA LYS A 83 5.83 -18.41 13.71
C LYS A 83 5.44 -18.15 12.25
N ASN A 84 4.72 -17.07 11.97
CA ASN A 84 4.28 -16.75 10.61
C ASN A 84 5.42 -16.32 9.67
N LEU A 85 6.47 -15.66 10.20
CA LEU A 85 7.70 -15.39 9.45
C LEU A 85 8.46 -16.68 9.21
N TYR A 86 8.57 -17.55 10.22
CA TYR A 86 9.19 -18.86 10.07
C TYR A 86 8.52 -19.69 8.96
N ASP A 87 7.19 -19.72 8.93
CA ASP A 87 6.43 -20.40 7.89
C ASP A 87 6.70 -19.81 6.50
N ALA A 88 6.83 -18.47 6.40
CA ALA A 88 7.23 -17.82 5.17
C ALA A 88 8.64 -18.28 4.74
N LEU A 89 9.61 -18.26 5.65
CA LEU A 89 11.00 -18.62 5.35
C LEU A 89 11.12 -20.08 4.90
N ILE A 90 10.43 -21.03 5.55
CA ILE A 90 10.41 -22.44 5.13
C ILE A 90 9.89 -22.58 3.70
N GLN A 91 8.78 -21.90 3.38
CA GLN A 91 8.14 -22.01 2.07
C GLN A 91 8.92 -21.28 0.97
N LEU A 92 9.65 -20.21 1.33
CA LEU A 92 10.39 -19.38 0.40
C LEU A 92 11.85 -19.81 0.22
N ARG A 93 12.39 -20.66 1.10
CA ARG A 93 13.75 -21.20 1.00
C ARG A 93 13.91 -22.01 -0.29
N PHE A 94 14.97 -21.77 -1.05
CA PHE A 94 15.34 -22.64 -2.16
C PHE A 94 16.07 -23.88 -1.64
N VAL A 95 16.05 -24.97 -2.40
CA VAL A 95 16.70 -26.22 -1.98
C VAL A 95 18.22 -26.11 -2.10
N ASP A 96 18.70 -25.52 -3.20
CA ASP A 96 20.06 -25.67 -3.70
C ASP A 96 20.87 -24.36 -3.70
N LYS A 97 20.26 -23.25 -3.29
CA LYS A 97 20.91 -21.93 -3.31
C LYS A 97 20.38 -20.98 -2.25
N ASP A 98 21.18 -19.95 -1.99
CA ASP A 98 20.81 -18.90 -1.06
C ASP A 98 19.82 -17.92 -1.70
N ARG A 99 18.97 -17.34 -0.85
CA ARG A 99 17.99 -16.32 -1.23
C ARG A 99 18.27 -15.02 -0.48
N TYR A 100 18.52 -13.96 -1.24
CA TYR A 100 18.82 -12.63 -0.70
C TYR A 100 17.53 -11.86 -0.48
N MET A 101 17.22 -11.57 0.78
CA MET A 101 15.95 -11.00 1.19
C MET A 101 16.15 -9.78 2.09
N TRP A 102 15.32 -8.76 1.90
CA TRP A 102 15.11 -7.72 2.92
C TRP A 102 13.82 -8.04 3.66
N ILE A 103 13.91 -8.17 4.98
CA ILE A 103 12.81 -8.52 5.87
C ILE A 103 12.89 -7.57 7.06
N ASP A 104 11.92 -6.68 7.21
CA ASP A 104 11.92 -5.61 8.22
C ASP A 104 12.21 -6.11 9.65
N ALA A 105 11.64 -7.23 10.08
CA ALA A 105 11.86 -7.79 11.42
C ALA A 105 13.27 -8.37 11.65
N LEU A 106 14.03 -8.64 10.59
CA LEU A 106 15.38 -9.24 10.64
C LEU A 106 16.50 -8.30 10.16
N CYS A 107 16.16 -7.35 9.31
CA CYS A 107 17.13 -6.42 8.71
C CYS A 107 17.21 -5.10 9.49
N ILE A 108 16.19 -4.80 10.30
CA ILE A 108 16.13 -3.62 11.17
C ILE A 108 16.26 -4.07 12.62
N ASN A 109 17.16 -3.46 13.36
CA ASN A 109 17.20 -3.56 14.80
C ASN A 109 16.03 -2.79 15.41
N GLN A 110 14.90 -3.48 15.60
CA GLN A 110 13.65 -2.88 16.04
C GLN A 110 13.70 -2.25 17.46
N SER A 111 14.66 -2.66 18.29
CA SER A 111 14.88 -2.07 19.62
C SER A 111 15.73 -0.79 19.58
N ASN A 112 16.44 -0.51 18.47
CA ASN A 112 17.15 0.74 18.28
C ASN A 112 16.24 1.74 17.54
N HIS A 113 15.65 2.69 18.29
CA HIS A 113 14.73 3.67 17.73
C HIS A 113 15.35 4.55 16.64
N LEU A 114 16.62 4.95 16.77
CA LEU A 114 17.31 5.75 15.76
C LEU A 114 17.44 4.97 14.45
N GLU A 115 17.84 3.70 14.54
CA GLU A 115 17.93 2.82 13.38
C GLU A 115 16.56 2.58 12.75
N ARG A 116 15.54 2.22 13.55
CA ARG A 116 14.17 1.99 13.10
C ARG A 116 13.60 3.22 12.39
N ASN A 117 13.67 4.40 12.99
CA ASN A 117 13.19 5.66 12.40
C ASN A 117 13.84 5.90 11.02
N ARG A 118 15.16 5.73 10.94
CA ARG A 118 15.92 5.90 9.69
C ARG A 118 15.56 4.85 8.64
N GLN A 119 15.48 3.58 9.00
CA GLN A 119 15.11 2.51 8.08
C GLN A 119 13.69 2.74 7.54
N VAL A 120 12.73 3.07 8.40
CA VAL A 120 11.35 3.38 7.99
C VAL A 120 11.29 4.58 7.05
N HIS A 121 12.10 5.62 7.28
CA HIS A 121 12.21 6.75 6.38
C HIS A 121 12.67 6.35 4.96
N ILE A 122 13.57 5.37 4.84
CA ILE A 122 14.09 4.88 3.55
C ILE A 122 13.38 3.63 3.01
N MET A 123 12.37 3.07 3.70
CA MET A 123 11.64 1.86 3.26
C MET A 123 11.06 2.00 1.85
N GLN A 124 10.56 3.19 1.50
CA GLN A 124 10.12 3.49 0.13
C GLN A 124 11.20 3.22 -0.92
N THR A 125 12.47 3.51 -0.61
CA THR A 125 13.61 3.30 -1.50
C THR A 125 13.99 1.83 -1.54
N ILE A 126 13.92 1.14 -0.39
CA ILE A 126 14.19 -0.30 -0.27
C ILE A 126 13.21 -1.09 -1.16
N TYR A 127 11.91 -0.82 -1.09
CA TYR A 127 10.92 -1.49 -1.94
C TYR A 127 11.06 -1.14 -3.42
N LYS A 128 11.35 0.13 -3.76
CA LYS A 128 11.59 0.57 -5.16
C LYS A 128 12.81 -0.11 -5.81
N ARG A 129 13.84 -0.41 -5.01
CA ARG A 129 15.11 -1.02 -5.47
C ARG A 129 15.13 -2.54 -5.39
N ALA A 130 14.23 -3.14 -4.62
CA ALA A 130 14.08 -4.59 -4.60
C ALA A 130 13.81 -5.13 -6.01
N ARG A 131 14.36 -6.31 -6.32
CA ARG A 131 14.10 -7.02 -7.58
C ARG A 131 12.60 -7.26 -7.76
N ARG A 132 11.94 -7.66 -6.67
CA ARG A 132 10.49 -7.79 -6.53
C ARG A 132 10.12 -7.86 -5.06
N VAL A 133 8.84 -7.64 -4.77
CA VAL A 133 8.26 -7.80 -3.44
C VAL A 133 7.51 -9.13 -3.37
N ILE A 134 7.77 -9.94 -2.35
CA ILE A 134 7.05 -11.19 -2.10
C ILE A 134 5.95 -10.88 -1.10
N LEU A 135 4.69 -11.06 -1.49
CA LEU A 135 3.54 -10.90 -0.61
C LEU A 135 3.19 -12.27 -0.02
N TRP A 136 3.51 -12.48 1.26
CA TRP A 136 3.18 -13.70 1.97
C TRP A 136 1.81 -13.58 2.64
N LEU A 137 0.81 -14.26 2.07
CA LEU A 137 -0.56 -14.27 2.58
C LEU A 137 -0.78 -15.29 3.70
N GLY A 138 0.24 -16.07 4.07
CA GLY A 138 0.17 -17.11 5.09
C GLY A 138 0.12 -18.54 4.54
N PRO A 139 0.06 -19.54 5.44
CA PRO A 139 -0.07 -20.95 5.09
C PRO A 139 -1.31 -21.26 4.23
N ALA A 140 -1.33 -22.44 3.59
CA ALA A 140 -2.48 -22.90 2.83
C ALA A 140 -3.67 -23.16 3.76
N GLN A 141 -4.78 -22.44 3.53
CA GLN A 141 -6.03 -22.49 4.29
C GLN A 141 -7.18 -22.03 3.38
N ASP A 142 -8.41 -22.41 3.72
CA ASP A 142 -9.65 -21.97 3.02
C ASP A 142 -9.59 -22.19 1.50
N ASP A 143 -9.02 -23.33 1.09
CA ASP A 143 -8.85 -23.71 -0.32
C ASP A 143 -8.06 -22.69 -1.15
N SER A 144 -7.10 -21.99 -0.54
CA SER A 144 -6.27 -21.00 -1.22
C SER A 144 -5.49 -21.53 -2.42
N ASP A 145 -5.15 -22.82 -2.43
CA ASP A 145 -4.48 -23.46 -3.56
C ASP A 145 -5.39 -23.46 -4.79
N LEU A 146 -6.68 -23.78 -4.60
CA LEU A 146 -7.72 -23.69 -5.63
C LEU A 146 -7.92 -22.24 -6.05
N ALA A 147 -7.98 -21.29 -5.11
CA ALA A 147 -8.12 -19.86 -5.45
C ALA A 147 -6.97 -19.37 -6.35
N ILE A 148 -5.73 -19.75 -6.05
CA ILE A 148 -4.56 -19.41 -6.88
C ILE A 148 -4.63 -20.07 -8.27
N GLU A 149 -5.07 -21.33 -8.35
CA GLU A 149 -5.27 -22.01 -9.63
C GLU A 149 -6.32 -21.29 -10.48
N ILE A 150 -7.45 -20.91 -9.88
CA ILE A 150 -8.56 -20.22 -10.55
C ILE A 150 -8.12 -18.85 -11.05
N LEU A 151 -7.36 -18.08 -10.26
CA LEU A 151 -6.81 -16.80 -10.70
C LEU A 151 -5.89 -16.95 -11.92
N LYS A 152 -5.09 -18.03 -12.01
CA LYS A 152 -4.26 -18.32 -13.19
C LYS A 152 -5.12 -18.67 -14.40
N ILE A 153 -6.17 -19.46 -14.22
CA ILE A 153 -7.12 -19.80 -15.30
C ILE A 153 -7.82 -18.54 -15.82
N MET A 154 -8.31 -17.69 -14.92
CA MET A 154 -8.97 -16.41 -15.24
C MET A 154 -8.11 -15.48 -16.09
N GLU A 155 -6.79 -15.48 -15.89
CA GLU A 155 -5.88 -14.69 -16.72
C GLU A 155 -5.78 -15.26 -18.14
N SER A 156 -5.63 -16.58 -18.28
CA SER A 156 -5.44 -17.28 -19.56
C SER A 156 -6.68 -17.28 -20.46
N THR A 157 -7.90 -17.27 -19.89
CA THR A 157 -9.13 -17.25 -20.68
C THR A 157 -9.47 -15.82 -21.10
N ARG A 158 -9.67 -15.59 -22.41
CA ARG A 158 -10.24 -14.32 -22.95
C ARG A 158 -11.70 -14.11 -22.54
N VAL A 159 -12.31 -15.12 -21.94
CA VAL A 159 -13.72 -15.22 -21.59
C VAL A 159 -13.81 -15.27 -20.06
N GLY A 160 -14.70 -14.47 -19.46
CA GLY A 160 -14.94 -14.41 -18.01
C GLY A 160 -15.52 -15.71 -17.42
N GLU A 161 -16.17 -15.60 -16.25
CA GLU A 161 -16.65 -16.67 -15.36
C GLU A 161 -17.31 -17.91 -16.03
N ARG A 162 -17.89 -17.76 -17.23
CA ARG A 162 -18.65 -18.82 -17.93
C ARG A 162 -17.88 -20.13 -18.16
N GLN A 163 -16.59 -20.10 -18.52
CA GLN A 163 -15.83 -21.34 -18.71
C GLN A 163 -15.34 -21.99 -17.39
N ILE A 164 -15.25 -21.22 -16.30
CA ILE A 164 -14.95 -21.77 -14.97
C ILE A 164 -16.15 -22.58 -14.46
N SER A 165 -17.37 -22.11 -14.76
CA SER A 165 -18.61 -22.82 -14.45
C SER A 165 -18.88 -24.03 -15.35
N GLU A 166 -18.33 -24.06 -16.57
CA GLU A 166 -18.55 -25.12 -17.57
C GLU A 166 -17.48 -26.22 -17.57
N SER A 167 -16.37 -26.06 -16.82
CA SER A 167 -15.38 -27.14 -16.65
C SER A 167 -16.01 -28.29 -15.86
N GLN A 168 -16.15 -29.46 -16.49
CA GLN A 168 -16.90 -30.64 -16.01
C GLN A 168 -16.43 -31.31 -14.70
N ASP A 169 -15.51 -30.71 -13.94
CA ASP A 169 -15.18 -31.21 -12.61
C ASP A 169 -16.14 -30.66 -11.56
N ARG A 170 -17.23 -31.40 -11.32
CA ARG A 170 -18.10 -31.28 -10.14
C ARG A 170 -17.34 -31.39 -8.79
N ASN A 171 -16.03 -31.66 -8.82
CA ASN A 171 -15.11 -31.71 -7.68
C ASN A 171 -14.37 -30.40 -7.39
N ARG A 172 -14.55 -29.33 -8.18
CA ARG A 172 -14.13 -28.00 -7.73
C ARG A 172 -15.09 -27.55 -6.64
N LYS A 173 -14.67 -27.69 -5.38
CA LYS A 173 -15.21 -26.94 -4.24
C LYS A 173 -15.53 -25.51 -4.67
N ASP A 174 -16.56 -24.90 -4.08
CA ASP A 174 -17.06 -23.57 -4.39
C ASP A 174 -15.90 -22.55 -4.56
N TRP A 175 -15.41 -22.39 -5.80
CA TRP A 175 -14.20 -21.63 -6.11
C TRP A 175 -14.40 -20.14 -5.79
N ARG A 176 -15.67 -19.72 -5.80
CA ARG A 176 -16.10 -18.39 -5.37
C ARG A 176 -15.83 -18.18 -3.89
N ALA A 177 -16.13 -19.16 -3.05
CA ALA A 177 -15.80 -19.13 -1.62
C ALA A 177 -14.28 -19.10 -1.39
N ALA A 178 -13.52 -19.95 -2.09
CA ALA A 178 -12.05 -19.98 -1.99
C ALA A 178 -11.40 -18.65 -2.39
N LEU A 179 -11.85 -18.05 -3.50
CA LEU A 179 -11.34 -16.77 -3.98
C LEU A 179 -11.72 -15.62 -3.03
N LEU A 180 -12.96 -15.62 -2.54
CA LEU A 180 -13.41 -14.63 -1.56
C LEU A 180 -12.58 -14.72 -0.28
N ALA A 181 -12.36 -15.92 0.26
CA ALA A 181 -11.53 -16.15 1.44
C ALA A 181 -10.08 -15.66 1.23
N LEU A 182 -9.48 -15.93 0.06
CA LEU A 182 -8.15 -15.44 -0.29
C LEU A 182 -8.07 -13.90 -0.28
N CYS A 183 -9.10 -13.23 -0.80
CA CYS A 183 -9.20 -11.77 -0.87
C CYS A 183 -9.58 -11.11 0.47
N GLN A 184 -10.14 -11.87 1.41
CA GLN A 184 -10.55 -11.39 2.75
C GLN A 184 -9.47 -11.59 3.83
N ARG A 185 -8.32 -12.18 3.50
CA ARG A 185 -7.24 -12.39 4.46
C ARG A 185 -6.81 -11.10 5.16
N SER A 186 -6.45 -11.23 6.43
CA SER A 186 -6.02 -10.14 7.31
C SER A 186 -4.85 -9.34 6.72
N TYR A 187 -3.95 -9.99 5.98
CA TYR A 187 -2.85 -9.36 5.24
C TYR A 187 -3.28 -8.10 4.45
N TRP A 188 -4.45 -8.13 3.79
CA TRP A 188 -4.93 -7.02 2.95
C TRP A 188 -5.36 -5.78 3.73
N HIS A 189 -5.50 -5.89 5.05
CA HIS A 189 -5.90 -4.79 5.92
C HIS A 189 -4.69 -3.98 6.43
N ARG A 190 -3.46 -4.39 6.10
CA ARG A 190 -2.23 -3.72 6.57
C ARG A 190 -1.98 -2.42 5.83
N VAL A 191 -1.73 -1.33 6.56
CA VAL A 191 -1.41 -0.03 5.95
C VAL A 191 -0.11 -0.06 5.13
N TRP A 192 0.91 -0.78 5.62
CA TRP A 192 2.23 -0.90 4.97
C TRP A 192 2.19 -1.57 3.60
N MET A 193 1.18 -2.41 3.35
CA MET A 193 0.96 -3.08 2.06
C MET A 193 0.86 -2.07 0.91
N MET A 194 0.40 -0.86 1.20
CA MET A 194 0.29 0.20 0.20
C MET A 194 1.66 0.57 -0.39
N GLN A 195 2.69 0.77 0.43
CA GLN A 195 4.04 1.04 -0.06
C GLN A 195 4.62 -0.18 -0.78
N GLU A 196 4.42 -1.36 -0.21
CA GLU A 196 4.96 -2.62 -0.71
C GLU A 196 4.45 -2.95 -2.13
N ILE A 197 3.14 -2.80 -2.35
CA ILE A 197 2.51 -3.11 -3.65
C ILE A 197 2.62 -1.94 -4.62
N CYS A 198 2.51 -0.69 -4.19
CA CYS A 198 2.51 0.44 -5.13
C CYS A 198 3.92 0.82 -5.59
N LEU A 199 4.93 0.69 -4.73
CA LEU A 199 6.30 1.12 -5.03
C LEU A 199 7.17 0.00 -5.62
N GLY A 200 6.83 -1.26 -5.37
CA GLY A 200 7.50 -2.42 -5.96
C GLY A 200 7.34 -2.46 -7.48
N ARG A 201 8.45 -2.65 -8.20
CA ARG A 201 8.45 -2.83 -9.67
C ARG A 201 7.65 -4.06 -10.07
N GLU A 202 7.94 -5.16 -9.41
CA GLU A 202 7.28 -6.45 -9.56
C GLU A 202 6.91 -6.99 -8.18
N TYR A 203 5.91 -7.85 -8.13
CA TYR A 203 5.59 -8.60 -6.92
C TYR A 203 5.16 -10.04 -7.22
N LEU A 204 5.25 -10.90 -6.21
CA LEU A 204 4.86 -12.30 -6.25
C LEU A 204 3.94 -12.58 -5.07
N VAL A 205 2.70 -12.98 -5.32
CA VAL A 205 1.77 -13.39 -4.26
C VAL A 205 2.03 -14.85 -3.93
N CYS A 206 2.29 -15.14 -2.66
CA CYS A 206 2.56 -16.47 -2.15
C CYS A 206 1.56 -16.82 -1.05
N CYS A 207 1.02 -18.04 -1.10
CA CYS A 207 0.25 -18.64 -0.02
C CYS A 207 0.54 -20.14 0.05
N GLY A 208 0.93 -20.62 1.23
CA GLY A 208 1.38 -21.99 1.38
C GLY A 208 2.50 -22.30 0.37
N SER A 209 2.33 -23.38 -0.39
CA SER A 209 3.28 -23.78 -1.43
C SER A 209 2.99 -23.17 -2.81
N LYS A 210 1.86 -22.46 -2.97
CA LYS A 210 1.44 -21.91 -4.25
C LYS A 210 1.81 -20.43 -4.36
N SER A 211 2.10 -20.02 -5.59
CA SER A 211 2.38 -18.63 -5.92
C SER A 211 1.79 -18.22 -7.26
N ILE A 212 1.53 -16.93 -7.41
CA ILE A 212 1.05 -16.29 -8.65
C ILE A 212 1.78 -14.96 -8.87
N SER A 213 2.17 -14.71 -10.13
CA SER A 213 2.86 -13.47 -10.49
C SER A 213 1.95 -12.26 -10.28
N GLY A 214 2.53 -11.11 -9.93
CA GLY A 214 1.77 -9.89 -9.75
C GLY A 214 0.95 -9.49 -10.98
N ASN A 215 1.51 -9.62 -12.19
CA ASN A 215 0.79 -9.31 -13.43
C ASN A 215 -0.44 -10.21 -13.62
N THR A 216 -0.29 -11.52 -13.37
CA THR A 216 -1.41 -12.47 -13.48
C THR A 216 -2.48 -12.16 -12.43
N PHE A 217 -2.07 -11.84 -11.21
CA PHE A 217 -2.98 -11.46 -10.12
C PHE A 217 -3.73 -10.16 -10.46
N ASP A 218 -3.00 -9.13 -10.93
CA ASP A 218 -3.54 -7.84 -11.36
C ASP A 218 -4.61 -8.02 -12.44
N GLU A 219 -4.32 -8.76 -13.51
CA GLU A 219 -5.25 -8.94 -14.62
C GLU A 219 -6.47 -9.79 -14.23
N ALA A 220 -6.30 -10.85 -13.44
CA ALA A 220 -7.41 -11.65 -12.95
C ALA A 220 -8.39 -10.82 -12.10
N LEU A 221 -7.88 -10.04 -11.13
CA LEU A 221 -8.73 -9.18 -10.30
C LEU A 221 -9.37 -8.03 -11.09
N LYS A 222 -8.69 -7.48 -12.11
CA LYS A 222 -9.30 -6.49 -13.02
C LYS A 222 -10.44 -7.08 -13.83
N LYS A 223 -10.32 -8.31 -14.33
CA LYS A 223 -11.40 -9.00 -15.05
C LYS A 223 -12.59 -9.22 -14.11
N LEU A 224 -12.32 -9.67 -12.89
CA LEU A 224 -13.34 -9.85 -11.86
C LEU A 224 -14.06 -8.55 -11.50
N ALA A 225 -13.31 -7.45 -11.34
CA ALA A 225 -13.87 -6.12 -11.10
C ALA A 225 -14.57 -5.50 -12.32
N ARG A 226 -14.52 -6.11 -13.50
CA ARG A 226 -15.20 -5.65 -14.72
C ARG A 226 -16.32 -6.58 -15.18
N SER A 227 -16.53 -7.73 -14.53
CA SER A 227 -17.65 -8.62 -14.82
C SER A 227 -18.97 -7.82 -14.79
N ARG A 228 -19.82 -8.01 -15.80
CA ARG A 228 -21.07 -7.23 -15.96
C ARG A 228 -22.27 -7.92 -15.32
N ASP A 229 -22.04 -8.96 -14.52
CA ASP A 229 -23.05 -9.71 -13.80
C ASP A 229 -23.49 -8.92 -12.56
N HIS A 230 -24.00 -7.71 -12.79
CA HIS A 230 -24.58 -6.84 -11.77
C HIS A 230 -25.80 -7.54 -11.15
N GLY A 231 -25.85 -7.62 -9.82
CA GLY A 231 -26.90 -8.32 -9.07
C GLY A 231 -26.50 -9.69 -8.53
N ASP A 232 -25.30 -10.19 -8.83
CA ASP A 232 -24.72 -11.33 -8.11
C ASP A 232 -24.05 -10.83 -6.82
N ALA A 233 -24.66 -11.15 -5.68
CA ALA A 233 -24.18 -10.73 -4.35
C ALA A 233 -22.72 -11.13 -4.09
N TRP A 234 -22.25 -12.23 -4.68
CA TRP A 234 -20.86 -12.64 -4.55
C TRP A 234 -19.91 -11.68 -5.28
N ASN A 235 -20.26 -11.26 -6.50
CA ASN A 235 -19.47 -10.32 -7.29
C ASN A 235 -19.34 -8.97 -6.57
N ASP A 236 -20.43 -8.47 -5.99
CA ASP A 236 -20.43 -7.25 -5.20
C ASP A 236 -19.53 -7.40 -3.96
N THR A 237 -19.63 -8.53 -3.25
CA THR A 237 -18.81 -8.80 -2.05
C THR A 237 -17.32 -8.85 -2.38
N VAL A 238 -16.92 -9.56 -3.44
CA VAL A 238 -15.51 -9.68 -3.80
C VAL A 238 -14.93 -8.34 -4.27
N ARG A 239 -15.70 -7.52 -5.00
CA ARG A 239 -15.25 -6.19 -5.45
C ARG A 239 -14.94 -5.25 -4.30
N GLU A 240 -15.69 -5.37 -3.22
CA GLU A 240 -15.47 -4.56 -2.01
C GLU A 240 -14.33 -5.07 -1.13
N THR A 241 -13.75 -6.24 -1.43
CA THR A 241 -12.56 -6.69 -0.70
C THR A 241 -11.39 -5.75 -0.92
N LEU A 242 -10.61 -5.58 0.14
CA LEU A 242 -9.40 -4.77 0.11
C LEU A 242 -8.41 -5.26 -0.94
N ALA A 243 -8.24 -6.58 -1.09
CA ALA A 243 -7.38 -7.14 -2.14
C ALA A 243 -7.71 -6.58 -3.53
N VAL A 244 -8.99 -6.61 -3.93
CA VAL A 244 -9.43 -6.11 -5.24
C VAL A 244 -9.28 -4.60 -5.34
N ARG A 245 -9.68 -3.85 -4.30
CA ARG A 245 -9.58 -2.39 -4.27
C ARG A 245 -8.12 -1.91 -4.37
N HIS A 246 -7.19 -2.55 -3.66
CA HIS A 246 -5.76 -2.21 -3.69
C HIS A 246 -5.15 -2.36 -5.06
N ILE A 247 -5.47 -3.46 -5.72
CA ILE A 247 -4.96 -3.77 -7.03
C ILE A 247 -5.59 -2.89 -8.11
N THR A 248 -6.92 -2.79 -8.13
CA THR A 248 -7.66 -2.12 -9.21
C THR A 248 -7.65 -0.60 -9.11
N MET A 249 -7.40 -0.04 -7.92
CA MET A 249 -7.25 1.40 -7.72
C MET A 249 -5.80 1.77 -7.47
N PHE A 250 -5.26 1.47 -6.29
CA PHE A 250 -3.99 2.05 -5.85
C PHE A 250 -2.82 1.65 -6.71
N ARG A 251 -2.61 0.33 -6.88
CA ARG A 251 -1.52 -0.16 -7.73
C ARG A 251 -1.71 0.30 -9.16
N TYR A 252 -2.93 0.17 -9.71
CA TYR A 252 -3.24 0.61 -11.06
C TYR A 252 -2.86 2.07 -11.32
N TRP A 253 -3.24 3.00 -10.43
CA TRP A 253 -2.92 4.42 -10.57
C TRP A 253 -1.43 4.70 -10.31
N ALA A 254 -0.84 4.07 -9.29
CA ALA A 254 0.59 4.22 -8.98
C ALA A 254 1.49 3.84 -10.16
N GLN A 255 1.20 2.71 -10.81
CA GLN A 255 1.97 2.23 -11.96
C GLN A 255 1.83 3.12 -13.20
N ARG A 256 0.81 4.00 -13.25
CA ARG A 256 0.64 5.01 -14.29
C ARG A 256 1.23 6.38 -13.94
N GLY A 257 2.00 6.45 -12.85
CA GLY A 257 2.63 7.68 -12.39
C GLY A 257 1.68 8.65 -11.68
N GLN A 258 0.49 8.20 -11.26
CA GLN A 258 -0.41 9.03 -10.47
C GLN A 258 0.28 9.41 -9.17
N LEU A 259 0.29 10.71 -8.91
CA LEU A 259 0.72 11.26 -7.63
C LEU A 259 -0.48 11.25 -6.68
N PHE A 260 -0.29 10.65 -5.50
CA PHE A 260 -1.31 10.64 -4.46
C PHE A 260 -1.09 11.81 -3.51
N ARG A 261 -2.19 12.45 -3.08
CA ARG A 261 -2.15 13.43 -1.98
C ARG A 261 -2.42 12.75 -0.65
N LEU A 262 -1.84 13.27 0.43
CA LEU A 262 -2.00 12.71 1.77
C LEU A 262 -3.48 12.54 2.15
N GLY A 263 -4.31 13.56 1.91
CA GLY A 263 -5.73 13.51 2.23
C GLY A 263 -6.48 12.39 1.49
N GLN A 264 -6.16 12.16 0.21
CA GLN A 264 -6.81 11.10 -0.60
C GLN A 264 -6.41 9.71 -0.13
N CYS A 265 -5.12 9.49 0.17
CA CYS A 265 -4.65 8.21 0.73
C CYS A 265 -5.28 7.96 2.10
N MET A 266 -5.28 8.96 2.98
CA MET A 266 -5.83 8.83 4.33
C MET A 266 -7.33 8.58 4.31
N ASP A 267 -8.10 9.26 3.46
CA ASP A 267 -9.55 9.06 3.40
C ASP A 267 -9.93 7.60 3.13
N ILE A 268 -9.15 6.93 2.28
CA ILE A 268 -9.36 5.52 1.96
C ILE A 268 -8.75 4.61 3.04
N CYS A 269 -7.56 4.93 3.55
CA CYS A 269 -6.86 4.05 4.49
C CYS A 269 -7.50 4.04 5.88
N LEU A 270 -8.00 5.19 6.35
CA LEU A 270 -8.50 5.33 7.72
C LEU A 270 -9.83 4.61 7.97
N ASP A 271 -10.58 4.20 6.95
CA ASP A 271 -11.82 3.45 7.19
C ASP A 271 -11.59 1.95 7.24
N SER A 272 -10.75 1.41 6.37
CA SER A 272 -10.67 -0.04 6.14
C SER A 272 -9.39 -0.71 6.63
N PHE A 273 -8.36 0.06 7.01
CA PHE A 273 -7.06 -0.51 7.38
C PHE A 273 -6.84 -0.61 8.89
N ILE A 274 -5.92 -1.51 9.23
CA ILE A 274 -5.45 -1.83 10.56
C ILE A 274 -3.94 -1.55 10.60
N ALA A 275 -3.51 -0.90 11.68
CA ALA A 275 -2.12 -0.70 12.02
C ALA A 275 -1.92 -1.14 13.47
N THR A 276 -0.94 -2.02 13.71
CA THR A 276 -0.56 -2.44 15.07
C THR A 276 0.04 -1.26 15.85
N GLU A 277 0.82 -0.42 15.17
CA GLU A 277 1.35 0.83 15.69
C GLU A 277 0.55 2.00 15.09
N PRO A 278 -0.21 2.77 15.89
CA PRO A 278 -1.11 3.81 15.37
C PRO A 278 -0.43 4.86 14.49
N ARG A 279 0.85 5.18 14.73
CA ARG A 279 1.62 6.14 13.92
C ARG A 279 1.78 5.70 12.46
N ASP A 280 1.63 4.40 12.18
CA ASP A 280 1.76 3.85 10.83
C ASP A 280 0.58 4.23 9.92
N PHE A 281 -0.55 4.68 10.46
CA PHE A 281 -1.59 5.32 9.63
C PHE A 281 -1.08 6.57 8.91
N VAL A 282 -0.02 7.19 9.43
CA VAL A 282 0.66 8.34 8.81
C VAL A 282 1.93 7.88 8.10
N TYR A 283 2.84 7.19 8.81
CA TYR A 283 4.14 6.80 8.25
C TYR A 283 4.04 5.71 7.16
N GLY A 284 3.04 4.83 7.27
CA GLY A 284 2.80 3.73 6.33
C GLY A 284 2.39 4.17 4.93
N ILE A 285 1.82 5.37 4.78
CA ILE A 285 1.45 5.94 3.48
C ILE A 285 2.36 7.09 3.03
N ARG A 286 3.25 7.57 3.90
CA ARG A 286 4.14 8.71 3.63
C ARG A 286 4.92 8.54 2.32
N GLY A 287 5.42 7.34 2.04
CA GLY A 287 6.24 7.10 0.84
C GLY A 287 5.49 7.10 -0.49
N LEU A 288 4.16 7.23 -0.45
CA LEU A 288 3.28 7.24 -1.63
C LEU A 288 2.82 8.65 -2.02
N VAL A 289 2.88 9.58 -1.08
CA VAL A 289 2.25 10.90 -1.24
C VAL A 289 3.25 11.90 -1.81
N SER A 290 2.79 12.79 -2.68
CA SER A 290 3.64 13.76 -3.38
C SER A 290 3.64 15.14 -2.76
N ASP A 291 2.69 15.44 -1.89
CA ASP A 291 2.49 16.74 -1.24
C ASP A 291 3.12 16.83 0.16
N CYS A 292 3.91 15.81 0.53
CA CYS A 292 4.73 15.73 1.73
C CYS A 292 6.20 15.91 1.35
N GLY A 293 6.85 16.95 1.88
CA GLY A 293 8.29 17.20 1.69
C GLY A 293 9.17 16.12 2.34
N ASN A 294 10.46 16.12 1.99
CA ASN A 294 11.42 15.17 2.56
C ASN A 294 11.58 15.33 4.08
N ASP A 295 11.52 16.56 4.59
CA ASP A 295 11.64 16.87 6.02
C ASP A 295 10.29 16.87 6.75
N GLU A 296 9.21 16.54 6.05
CA GLU A 296 7.87 16.47 6.59
C GLU A 296 7.48 15.03 6.91
N LEU A 297 6.71 14.87 8.00
CA LEU A 297 6.27 13.58 8.54
C LEU A 297 7.41 12.56 8.65
N VAL A 298 8.64 13.01 8.97
CA VAL A 298 9.77 12.12 9.18
C VAL A 298 9.40 11.11 10.28
N PRO A 299 9.52 9.80 10.02
CA PRO A 299 9.20 8.77 11.00
C PRO A 299 9.96 8.98 12.30
N ASP A 300 9.21 9.17 13.37
CA ASP A 300 9.75 9.24 14.71
C ASP A 300 8.79 8.57 15.68
N TYR A 301 9.11 7.32 16.03
CA TYR A 301 8.27 6.53 16.91
C TYR A 301 8.36 6.94 18.38
N GLN A 302 9.20 7.91 18.73
CA GLN A 302 9.23 8.50 20.07
C GLN A 302 8.25 9.69 20.22
N LYS A 303 7.78 10.27 19.11
CA LYS A 303 6.76 11.34 19.15
C LYS A 303 5.45 10.85 19.72
N SER A 304 4.73 11.70 20.44
CA SER A 304 3.37 11.38 20.88
C SER A 304 2.42 11.23 19.68
N LEU A 305 1.29 10.53 19.84
CA LEU A 305 0.27 10.45 18.79
C LEU A 305 -0.26 11.85 18.41
N LYS A 306 -0.34 12.75 19.41
CA LYS A 306 -0.71 14.15 19.23
C LYS A 306 0.27 14.91 18.35
N ASP A 307 1.57 14.76 18.55
CA ASP A 307 2.58 15.40 17.71
C ASP A 307 2.53 14.88 16.27
N VAL A 308 2.29 13.58 16.10
CA VAL A 308 2.12 12.97 14.78
C VAL A 308 0.87 13.49 14.08
N PHE A 309 -0.24 13.62 14.81
CA PHE A 309 -1.47 14.22 14.33
C PHE A 309 -1.25 15.67 13.86
N PHE A 310 -0.66 16.52 14.72
CA PHE A 310 -0.40 17.92 14.37
C PHE A 310 0.68 18.08 13.29
N GLY A 311 1.58 17.12 13.12
CA GLY A 311 2.49 17.07 11.98
C GLY A 311 1.78 16.83 10.64
N ALA A 312 0.68 16.07 10.63
CA ALA A 312 -0.10 15.78 9.42
C ALA A 312 -1.06 16.91 9.03
N VAL A 313 -1.60 17.63 10.01
CA VAL A 313 -2.62 18.68 9.80
C VAL A 313 -2.21 19.74 8.77
N PRO A 314 -1.00 20.36 8.83
CA PRO A 314 -0.60 21.38 7.85
C PRO A 314 -0.61 20.86 6.41
N ILE A 315 -0.22 19.60 6.20
CA ILE A 315 -0.19 18.98 4.87
C ILE A 315 -1.62 18.72 4.39
N LEU A 316 -2.48 18.18 5.25
CA LEU A 316 -3.89 17.92 4.94
C LEU A 316 -4.65 19.22 4.60
N LYS A 317 -4.27 20.35 5.21
CA LYS A 317 -4.84 21.67 4.90
C LYS A 317 -4.44 22.21 3.52
N ARG A 318 -3.35 21.72 2.91
CA ARG A 318 -2.94 22.14 1.55
C ARG A 318 -3.91 21.68 0.48
N SER A 319 -4.66 20.62 0.72
CA SER A 319 -5.73 20.14 -0.15
C SER A 319 -7.07 20.75 0.27
N SER A 320 -7.65 21.60 -0.58
CA SER A 320 -8.96 22.19 -0.35
C SER A 320 -10.09 21.16 -0.52
N ASN A 321 -11.03 21.19 0.43
CA ASN A 321 -12.34 20.51 0.51
C ASN A 321 -12.44 19.15 1.23
N SER A 322 -11.40 18.32 1.34
CA SER A 322 -11.50 17.03 2.07
C SER A 322 -10.79 16.98 3.44
N SER A 323 -10.13 18.08 3.83
CA SER A 323 -9.22 18.08 4.99
C SER A 323 -9.91 17.81 6.33
N VAL A 324 -11.04 18.45 6.64
CA VAL A 324 -11.66 18.36 7.97
C VAL A 324 -12.20 16.97 8.29
N GLN A 325 -12.86 16.32 7.32
CA GLN A 325 -13.38 14.96 7.50
C GLN A 325 -12.23 13.96 7.71
N VAL A 326 -11.18 14.05 6.89
CA VAL A 326 -10.00 13.19 6.99
C VAL A 326 -9.25 13.42 8.31
N ILE A 327 -9.07 14.68 8.72
CA ILE A 327 -8.44 15.03 10.00
C ILE A 327 -9.28 14.49 11.17
N SER A 328 -10.62 14.58 11.09
CA SER A 328 -11.51 14.01 12.10
C SER A 328 -11.41 12.48 12.15
N LYS A 329 -11.32 11.79 11.00
CA LYS A 329 -11.08 10.33 10.94
C LYS A 329 -9.73 9.98 11.56
N LEU A 330 -8.69 10.77 11.28
CA LEU A 330 -7.34 10.56 11.82
C LEU A 330 -7.34 10.71 13.35
N ALA A 331 -7.99 11.76 13.88
CA ALA A 331 -8.14 11.96 15.32
C ALA A 331 -8.82 10.75 15.99
N LYS A 332 -9.87 10.20 15.37
CA LYS A 332 -10.55 9.00 15.87
C LYS A 332 -9.65 7.77 15.84
N LYS A 333 -8.89 7.55 14.76
CA LYS A 333 -7.97 6.40 14.64
C LYS A 333 -6.80 6.46 15.60
N LEU A 334 -6.35 7.66 15.96
CA LEU A 334 -5.28 7.87 16.94
C LEU A 334 -5.78 7.98 18.39
N ASP A 335 -7.09 7.80 18.61
CA ASP A 335 -7.74 7.92 19.93
C ASP A 335 -7.53 9.30 20.60
N LEU A 336 -7.58 10.36 19.79
CA LEU A 336 -7.35 11.75 20.22
C LEU A 336 -8.62 12.60 20.27
N THR A 337 -9.81 12.00 20.13
CA THR A 337 -11.08 12.76 20.06
C THR A 337 -11.43 13.48 21.36
N GLY A 338 -10.87 13.04 22.49
CA GLY A 338 -11.03 13.69 23.80
C GLY A 338 -9.99 14.77 24.10
N ASP A 339 -8.95 14.94 23.28
CA ASP A 339 -7.89 15.92 23.52
C ASP A 339 -8.37 17.34 23.19
N GLU A 340 -8.19 18.27 24.14
CA GLU A 340 -8.70 19.65 24.04
C GLU A 340 -8.10 20.41 22.84
N ASP A 341 -6.80 20.25 22.58
CA ASP A 341 -6.14 20.94 21.45
C ASP A 341 -6.62 20.37 20.11
N VAL A 342 -6.84 19.06 20.03
CA VAL A 342 -7.41 18.41 18.85
C VAL A 342 -8.84 18.87 18.60
N GLN A 343 -9.67 18.96 19.64
CA GLN A 343 -11.03 19.48 19.53
C GLN A 343 -11.04 20.94 19.07
N LEU A 344 -10.21 21.80 19.66
CA LEU A 344 -10.06 23.20 19.27
C LEU A 344 -9.59 23.33 17.82
N CYS A 345 -8.65 22.48 17.40
CA CYS A 345 -8.17 22.41 16.02
C CYS A 345 -9.30 22.06 15.03
N LEU A 346 -10.12 21.06 15.35
CA LEU A 346 -11.28 20.65 14.54
C LEU A 346 -12.37 21.73 14.48
N LEU A 347 -12.65 22.40 15.61
CA LEU A 347 -13.63 23.50 15.67
C LEU A 347 -13.22 24.67 14.78
N ARG A 348 -11.97 25.17 14.94
CA ARG A 348 -11.44 26.26 14.11
C ARG A 348 -11.51 25.96 12.62
N MET A 349 -11.30 24.71 12.23
CA MET A 349 -11.41 24.32 10.81
C MET A 349 -12.86 24.28 10.31
N ARG A 350 -13.83 23.89 11.15
CA ARG A 350 -15.26 23.95 10.79
C ARG A 350 -15.73 25.39 10.63
N ASP A 351 -15.25 26.29 11.48
CA ASP A 351 -15.60 27.71 11.42
C ASP A 351 -15.08 28.38 10.14
N HIS A 352 -13.82 28.11 9.77
CA HIS A 352 -13.27 28.60 8.49
C HIS A 352 -14.01 28.04 7.28
N ASN A 353 -14.38 26.74 7.28
CA ASN A 353 -15.18 26.18 6.20
C ASN A 353 -16.55 26.84 6.10
N ASN A 354 -17.22 27.10 7.24
CA ASN A 354 -18.49 27.79 7.28
C ASN A 354 -18.39 29.25 6.81
N GLU A 355 -17.29 29.95 7.11
CA GLU A 355 -17.03 31.29 6.59
C GLU A 355 -16.73 31.28 5.09
N SER A 356 -15.91 30.35 4.59
CA SER A 356 -15.67 30.21 3.15
C SER A 356 -16.92 29.77 2.37
N ASP A 357 -17.75 28.90 2.93
CA ASP A 357 -19.05 28.51 2.35
C ASP A 357 -20.03 29.69 2.38
N LYS A 358 -20.02 30.51 3.45
CA LYS A 358 -20.80 31.76 3.49
C LYS A 358 -20.30 32.73 2.44
N VAL A 359 -18.99 32.93 2.30
CA VAL A 359 -18.37 33.81 1.30
C VAL A 359 -18.71 33.32 -0.12
N GLN A 360 -18.59 32.02 -0.40
CA GLN A 360 -18.99 31.41 -1.67
C GLN A 360 -20.49 31.60 -1.95
N ARG A 361 -21.36 31.40 -0.95
CA ARG A 361 -22.80 31.67 -1.08
C ARG A 361 -23.12 33.15 -1.26
N THR A 362 -22.39 34.07 -0.65
CA THR A 362 -22.55 35.51 -0.94
C THR A 362 -22.07 35.85 -2.34
N THR A 363 -20.95 35.30 -2.82
CA THR A 363 -20.52 35.50 -4.22
C THR A 363 -21.47 34.85 -5.24
N GLU A 364 -22.12 33.73 -4.90
CA GLU A 364 -23.18 33.13 -5.74
C GLU A 364 -24.50 33.92 -5.65
N ASN A 365 -24.81 34.53 -4.50
CA ASN A 365 -26.01 35.35 -4.31
C ASN A 365 -25.84 36.82 -4.74
N GLU A 366 -24.62 37.30 -4.97
CA GLU A 366 -24.32 38.63 -5.49
C GLU A 366 -24.35 38.72 -7.03
N TYR A 367 -24.71 37.64 -7.73
CA TYR A 367 -25.19 37.76 -9.11
C TYR A 367 -26.69 38.10 -9.12
N PRO A 368 -27.10 39.30 -9.54
CA PRO A 368 -28.50 39.68 -9.58
C PRO A 368 -29.19 38.91 -10.71
N GLY A 369 -30.27 38.21 -10.36
CA GLY A 369 -31.43 37.99 -11.23
C GLY A 369 -31.18 37.56 -12.68
N GLY A 370 -31.15 36.24 -12.90
CA GLY A 370 -31.77 35.65 -14.10
C GLY A 370 -30.86 35.38 -15.29
N MET A 371 -30.09 34.29 -15.24
CA MET A 371 -29.86 33.45 -16.43
C MET A 371 -29.39 32.04 -16.04
N ARG A 372 -30.34 31.16 -15.70
CA ARG A 372 -30.10 29.71 -15.73
C ARG A 372 -29.97 29.27 -17.20
N LYS A 373 -28.75 29.09 -17.70
CA LYS A 373 -28.54 28.25 -18.90
C LYS A 373 -27.94 26.90 -18.52
N ARG A 374 -28.84 25.92 -18.48
CA ARG A 374 -28.56 24.50 -18.71
C ARG A 374 -27.61 24.36 -19.91
N LEU A 375 -26.43 23.80 -19.71
CA LEU A 375 -25.66 23.17 -20.78
C LEU A 375 -25.98 21.68 -20.79
N GLN A 376 -27.12 21.35 -21.42
CA GLN A 376 -27.32 20.03 -21.98
C GLN A 376 -26.38 19.87 -23.18
N ARG A 377 -25.52 18.85 -23.12
CA ARG A 377 -24.70 18.38 -24.22
C ARG A 377 -25.61 17.82 -25.32
N ARG A 378 -25.95 18.64 -26.33
CA ARG A 378 -26.58 18.16 -27.57
C ARG A 378 -25.47 17.88 -28.59
N ASN A 379 -25.14 16.60 -28.76
CA ASN A 379 -24.50 16.10 -29.98
C ASN A 379 -25.42 16.44 -31.16
N ARG A 380 -24.95 17.26 -32.10
CA ARG A 380 -25.42 17.23 -33.48
C ARG A 380 -24.21 17.05 -34.37
N GLY A 381 -24.22 15.94 -35.11
CA GLY A 381 -23.17 15.59 -36.04
C GLY A 381 -23.07 16.61 -37.17
N SER A 382 -21.87 16.71 -37.72
CA SER A 382 -21.68 17.13 -39.10
C SER A 382 -20.72 16.17 -39.77
N THR A 383 -21.19 15.72 -40.91
CA THR A 383 -20.55 14.95 -41.98
C THR A 383 -19.41 15.72 -42.64
N GLY A 384 -18.38 15.01 -43.09
CA GLY A 384 -17.68 15.34 -44.34
C GLY A 384 -16.31 16.00 -44.24
N ASN A 385 -15.29 15.19 -44.55
CA ASN A 385 -14.07 15.45 -45.35
C ASN A 385 -13.21 16.72 -45.11
N GLY A 386 -11.92 16.47 -44.83
CA GLY A 386 -10.83 17.27 -45.42
C GLY A 386 -9.69 17.66 -44.48
N LYS A 387 -8.59 16.89 -44.55
CA LYS A 387 -7.17 17.27 -44.37
C LYS A 387 -6.77 18.26 -43.25
N GLY A 388 -6.08 17.70 -42.25
CA GLY A 388 -4.75 18.12 -41.76
C GLY A 388 -4.55 19.55 -41.23
N GLY A 389 -4.23 19.66 -39.94
CA GLY A 389 -3.59 20.86 -39.38
C GLY A 389 -3.54 20.85 -37.86
N LYS A 390 -2.33 20.96 -37.29
CA LYS A 390 -2.09 21.34 -35.88
C LYS A 390 -2.69 22.73 -35.61
N GLY A 391 -3.21 22.95 -34.41
CA GLY A 391 -3.45 24.27 -33.82
C GLY A 391 -3.64 24.05 -32.31
N ASP A 392 -2.60 24.24 -31.52
CA ASP A 392 -2.24 25.48 -30.82
C ASP A 392 -3.39 26.05 -29.99
N TYR A 393 -3.20 25.93 -28.69
CA TYR A 393 -3.99 26.57 -27.64
C TYR A 393 -3.60 28.03 -27.59
N ASP A 394 -4.54 28.92 -27.88
CA ASP A 394 -4.43 30.32 -27.50
C ASP A 394 -5.79 30.78 -26.96
N TRP A 395 -5.85 31.07 -25.66
CA TRP A 395 -7.02 31.65 -25.02
C TRP A 395 -6.71 33.12 -24.78
N GLN A 396 -7.09 33.98 -25.73
CA GLN A 396 -7.17 35.41 -25.49
C GLN A 396 -8.48 35.77 -24.78
N LEU A 397 -8.34 36.60 -23.75
CA LEU A 397 -9.41 37.24 -22.99
C LEU A 397 -9.91 38.46 -23.78
N ASP A 398 -11.12 38.40 -24.33
CA ASP A 398 -11.82 39.60 -24.79
C ASP A 398 -12.65 40.19 -23.63
N ILE A 399 -12.30 41.43 -23.29
CA ILE A 399 -12.98 42.30 -22.33
C ILE A 399 -13.90 43.21 -23.15
N ASP A 400 -15.21 42.99 -23.08
CA ASP A 400 -16.19 43.94 -23.63
C ASP A 400 -16.84 44.74 -22.49
N GLU A 401 -16.56 46.05 -22.51
CA GLU A 401 -17.17 47.09 -21.68
C GLU A 401 -18.68 47.28 -21.99
N PRO A 402 -19.53 47.65 -21.02
CA PRO A 402 -20.93 47.97 -21.26
C PRO A 402 -21.11 49.41 -21.76
N PRO A 403 -22.14 49.69 -22.59
CA PRO A 403 -22.39 51.03 -23.13
C PRO A 403 -23.09 51.95 -22.11
N PHE A 404 -22.68 53.23 -22.12
CA PHE A 404 -23.32 54.34 -21.40
C PHE A 404 -24.75 54.63 -21.92
N PRO A 405 -25.69 55.10 -21.07
CA PRO A 405 -26.96 55.66 -21.52
C PRO A 405 -26.86 57.17 -21.76
N ASP A 406 -27.55 57.64 -22.82
CA ASP A 406 -27.67 59.05 -23.20
C ASP A 406 -28.54 59.89 -22.25
N LEU A 407 -28.06 61.12 -22.03
CA LEU A 407 -28.62 62.34 -21.39
C LEU A 407 -28.61 62.46 -19.87
#